data_AF-A0A520GAU0-F1
#
_entry.id   AF-A0A520GAU0-F1
#
_cell.length_a   1.000
_cell.length_b   1.000
_cell.length_c   1.000
_cell.angle_alpha   90.00
_cell.angle_beta   90.00
_cell.angle_gamma   90.00
#
_symmetry.space_group_name_H-M   'P 1'
#
loop_
_entity.id
_entity.type
_entity.pdbx_description
1 polymer ?
#
loop_
_entity_poly.entity_id
_entity_poly.type
_entity_poly.pdbx_seq_one_letter_code
_entity_poly.pdbx_strand_id
1 'polypeptide(L)' 'NRDVKAAKAFFRKALQTQGRPPVSITLDGYAASHRAVRELPEQSSCWKVTRLRASRSSIARR' A
#
# COMPACT_ATOMS: atom_id res chain seq x y z
N ASN A 1 -10.21 -0.91 -13.29
CA ASN A 1 -8.81 -0.57 -13.60
C ASN A 1 -8.04 -0.48 -12.28
N ARG A 2 -7.06 -1.36 -12.03
CA ARG A 2 -6.29 -1.37 -10.79
C ARG A 2 -5.02 -0.52 -10.99
N ASP A 3 -5.19 0.80 -10.98
CA ASP A 3 -4.08 1.73 -11.22
C ASP A 3 -3.45 2.20 -9.90
N VAL A 4 -2.21 2.70 -9.96
CA VAL A 4 -1.50 3.28 -8.80
C VAL A 4 -2.34 4.38 -8.14
N LYS A 5 -3.04 5.19 -8.95
CA LYS A 5 -3.94 6.23 -8.47
C LYS A 5 -5.09 5.68 -7.63
N ALA A 6 -5.69 4.57 -8.06
CA ALA A 6 -6.77 3.90 -7.32
C ALA A 6 -6.24 3.29 -6.01
N ALA A 7 -5.07 2.66 -6.04
CA ALA A 7 -4.41 2.13 -4.85
C ALA A 7 -4.10 3.24 -3.82
N LYS A 8 -3.53 4.38 -4.26
CA LYS A 8 -3.31 5.55 -3.39
C LYS A 8 -4.61 6.09 -2.77
N ALA A 9 -5.67 6.19 -3.56
CA ALA A 9 -6.98 6.65 -3.08
C ALA A 9 -7.55 5.70 -2.01
N PHE A 10 -7.39 4.39 -2.20
CA PHE A 10 -7.77 3.38 -1.21
C PHE A 10 -7.03 3.57 0.12
N PHE A 11 -5.71 3.74 0.09
CA PHE A 11 -4.91 3.96 1.30
C PHE A 11 -5.29 5.26 2.03
N ARG A 12 -5.55 6.34 1.29
CA ARG A 12 -6.03 7.61 1.87
C ARG A 12 -7.39 7.44 2.55
N LYS A 13 -8.32 6.73 1.92
CA LYS A 13 -9.62 6.42 2.51
C LYS A 13 -9.48 5.58 3.77
N ALA A 14 -8.59 4.58 3.75
CA ALA A 14 -8.30 3.75 4.91
C ALA A 14 -7.76 4.57 6.10
N LEU A 15 -6.89 5.56 5.86
CA LEU A 15 -6.45 6.49 6.90
C LEU A 15 -7.60 7.29 7.49
N GLN A 16 -8.46 7.85 6.64
CA GLN A 16 -9.60 8.65 7.09
C GLN A 16 -10.56 7.82 7.92
N THR A 17 -10.81 6.57 7.52
CA THR A 17 -11.69 5.66 8.27
C THR A 17 -11.09 5.20 9.59
N GLN A 18 -9.78 4.91 9.63
CA GLN A 18 -9.12 4.38 10.83
C GLN A 18 -8.60 5.49 11.76
N GLY A 19 -8.51 6.73 11.30
CA GLY A 19 -7.97 7.88 12.04
C GLY A 19 -6.46 7.83 12.29
N ARG A 20 -5.78 6.73 11.94
CA ARG A 20 -4.35 6.52 12.15
C ARG A 20 -3.72 5.67 11.03
N PRO A 21 -2.42 5.85 10.75
CA PRO A 21 -1.71 4.96 9.85
C PRO A 21 -1.70 3.52 10.37
N PRO A 22 -1.99 2.53 9.52
CA PRO A 22 -1.87 1.14 9.91
C PRO A 22 -0.41 0.83 10.27
N VAL A 23 -0.24 0.01 11.31
CA VAL A 23 1.09 -0.42 11.78
C VAL A 23 1.74 -1.36 10.75
N SER A 24 0.94 -2.15 10.04
CA SER A 24 1.40 -3.00 8.95
C SER A 24 0.40 -3.11 7.82
N ILE A 25 0.89 -3.11 6.58
CA ILE A 25 0.09 -3.37 5.37
C ILE A 25 0.63 -4.63 4.71
N THR A 26 -0.25 -5.60 4.46
CA THR A 26 0.01 -6.75 3.60
C THR A 26 -0.41 -6.39 2.19
N LEU A 27 0.52 -6.43 1.25
CA LEU A 27 0.21 -6.21 -0.16
C LEU A 27 -0.07 -7.53 -0.86
N ASP A 28 -1.12 -7.52 -1.68
CA ASP A 28 -1.37 -8.58 -2.65
C ASP A 28 -0.27 -8.59 -3.73
N GLY A 29 -0.14 -9.65 -4.52
CA GLY A 29 0.88 -9.78 -5.57
C GLY A 29 0.74 -8.77 -6.74
N TYR A 30 0.06 -7.66 -6.52
CA TYR A 30 -0.31 -6.69 -7.53
C TYR A 30 0.65 -5.49 -7.56
N ALA A 31 1.24 -5.26 -8.73
CA ALA A 31 2.32 -4.29 -8.90
C ALA A 31 1.91 -2.84 -8.56
N ALA A 32 0.66 -2.45 -8.81
CA ALA A 32 0.20 -1.09 -8.51
C ALA A 32 0.13 -0.81 -7.01
N SER A 33 -0.24 -1.80 -6.19
CA SER A 33 -0.26 -1.69 -4.73
C SER A 33 1.16 -1.46 -4.20
N HIS A 34 2.13 -2.20 -4.75
CA HIS A 34 3.55 -2.02 -4.44
C HIS A 34 4.09 -0.64 -4.83
N ARG A 35 3.74 -0.14 -6.02
CA ARG A 35 4.14 1.21 -6.46
C ARG A 35 3.49 2.29 -5.61
N ALA A 36 2.21 2.17 -5.31
CA ALA A 36 1.49 3.11 -4.46
C ALA A 36 2.14 3.25 -3.09
N VAL A 37 2.50 2.15 -2.40
CA VAL A 37 3.11 2.27 -1.08
C VAL A 37 4.53 2.85 -1.14
N ARG A 38 5.29 2.65 -2.22
CA ARG A 38 6.59 3.33 -2.38
C ARG A 38 6.44 4.85 -2.48
N GLU A 39 5.37 5.32 -3.10
CA GLU A 39 5.12 6.74 -3.34
C GLU A 39 4.29 7.42 -2.24
N LEU A 40 3.70 6.67 -1.30
CA LEU A 40 2.88 7.22 -0.21
C LEU A 40 3.68 8.08 0.80
N PRO A 41 4.91 7.70 1.23
CA PRO A 41 5.71 8.51 2.16
C PRO A 41 6.11 9.88 1.63
N GLU A 42 6.20 10.05 0.30
CA GLU A 42 6.46 11.35 -0.34
C GLU A 42 5.24 12.28 -0.23
N GLN A 43 4.04 11.71 -0.14
CA GLN A 43 2.78 12.44 -0.08
C GLN A 43 2.37 12.76 1.37
N SER A 44 2.72 11.91 2.33
CA SER A 44 2.48 12.18 3.74
C SER A 44 3.46 11.42 4.65
N SER A 45 4.10 12.15 5.55
CA SER A 45 5.08 11.62 6.50
C SER A 45 4.49 10.60 7.48
N CYS A 46 3.17 10.59 7.67
CA CYS A 46 2.48 9.61 8.53
C CYS A 46 2.61 8.16 8.03
N TRP A 47 2.94 7.97 6.74
CA TRP A 47 3.18 6.63 6.18
C TRP A 47 4.60 6.10 6.44
N LYS A 48 5.53 6.94 6.91
CA LYS A 48 6.91 6.51 7.22
C LYS A 48 6.97 5.51 8.38
N VAL A 49 5.97 5.54 9.27
CA VAL A 49 5.87 4.63 10.42
C VAL A 49 5.16 3.31 10.10
N THR A 50 4.56 3.20 8.92
CA THR A 50 3.84 1.99 8.50
C THR A 50 4.83 0.94 8.01
N ARG A 51 4.86 -0.22 8.67
CA ARG A 51 5.73 -1.34 8.29
C ARG A 51 5.12 -2.09 7.10
N LEU A 52 5.74 -1.99 5.93
CA LEU A 52 5.33 -2.77 4.77
C LEU A 52 5.71 -4.25 4.97
N ARG A 53 4.74 -5.16 4.90
CA ARG A 53 5.02 -6.60 4.75
C ARG A 53 4.63 -7.03 3.35
N ALA A 54 5.64 -7.04 2.47
CA ALA A 54 5.51 -7.64 1.15
C ALA A 54 5.67 -9.16 1.28
N SER A 55 4.56 -9.89 1.37
CA SER A 55 4.58 -11.31 1.04
C SER A 55 4.81 -11.41 -0.46
N ARG A 56 6.02 -11.81 -0.88
CA ARG A 56 6.21 -12.28 -2.27
C ARG A 56 5.31 -13.51 -2.42
N SER A 57 4.11 -13.35 -2.99
CA SER A 57 3.51 -14.48 -3.68
C SER A 57 4.36 -14.70 -4.91
N SER A 58 5.39 -15.54 -4.76
CA SER A 58 5.96 -16.27 -5.88
C SER A 58 4.84 -17.11 -6.45
N ILE A 59 4.07 -16.54 -7.38
CA ILE A 59 3.45 -17.35 -8.43
C ILE A 59 4.64 -17.93 -9.18
N ALA A 60 5.05 -19.12 -8.75
CA ALA A 60 5.80 -20.03 -9.59
C ALA A 60 4.93 -20.21 -10.83
N ARG A 61 5.44 -19.74 -11.97
CA ARG A 61 4.87 -20.13 -13.27
C ARG A 61 4.88 -21.66 -13.28
N ARG A 62 3.71 -22.26 -13.38
CA ARG A 62 3.57 -23.60 -13.94
C ARG A 62 3.53 -23.48 -15.45
#